data_AF-A0A1C6BF60-F1
#
_entry.id   AF-A0A1C6BF60-F1
#
_cell.length_a   1.000
_cell.length_b   1.000
_cell.length_c   1.000
_cell.angle_alpha   90.00
_cell.angle_beta   90.00
_cell.angle_gamma   90.00
#
_symmetry.space_group_name_H-M   'P 1'
#
loop_
_entity.id
_entity.type
_entity.pdbx_description
1 polymer ?
#
loop_
_entity_poly.entity_id
_entity_poly.type
_entity_poly.pdbx_seq_one_letter_code
_entity_poly.pdbx_strand_id
1 'polypeptide(L)'
;MDAETLLSTPMSKTMLIVDGLILYGVNVLSGAAKIGKSWLMLWLELQVSQGLTAWGIPTMRCDILYFYLEDTLKRIKDRLFDLTDDSTRSFHLTVTCGLIGNGLGEEIINFLEDFPKTKLVIIDTLPKVRDSKGSVGKAGM
;
A
#
# COMPACT_ATOMS: atom_id res chain seq x y z
N MET A 1 32.21 -13.83 -1.14
CA MET A 1 31.51 -14.42 -2.30
C MET A 1 32.32 -14.06 -3.52
N ASP A 2 32.91 -15.03 -4.20
CA ASP A 2 33.68 -14.82 -5.44
C ASP A 2 32.76 -14.85 -6.68
N ALA A 3 33.31 -14.50 -7.84
CA ALA A 3 32.55 -14.40 -9.09
C ALA A 3 31.95 -15.73 -9.54
N GLU A 4 32.63 -16.84 -9.29
CA GLU A 4 32.18 -18.19 -9.64
C GLU A 4 31.00 -18.62 -8.77
N THR A 5 31.05 -18.32 -7.47
CA THR A 5 29.94 -18.54 -6.55
C THR A 5 28.73 -17.66 -6.91
N LEU A 6 28.93 -16.39 -7.29
CA LEU A 6 27.83 -15.51 -7.71
C LEU A 6 27.11 -16.04 -8.96
N LEU A 7 27.86 -16.43 -9.99
CA LEU A 7 27.30 -16.90 -11.26
C LEU A 7 26.58 -18.24 -11.17
N SER A 8 26.97 -19.08 -10.20
CA SER A 8 26.35 -20.38 -9.94
C SER A 8 25.23 -20.32 -8.90
N THR A 9 25.03 -19.18 -8.22
CA THR A 9 23.95 -19.01 -7.24
C THR A 9 22.63 -18.74 -7.97
N PRO A 10 21.62 -19.62 -7.86
CA PRO A 10 20.29 -19.34 -8.39
C PRO A 10 19.69 -18.16 -7.61
N MET A 11 19.57 -17.01 -8.27
CA MET A 11 18.90 -15.84 -7.69
C MET A 11 17.40 -16.05 -7.80
N SER A 12 16.68 -15.94 -6.69
CA SER A 12 15.22 -15.91 -6.71
C SER A 12 14.76 -14.73 -7.57
N LYS A 13 13.84 -14.98 -8.50
CA LYS A 13 13.23 -13.92 -9.31
C LYS A 13 12.68 -12.87 -8.33
N THR A 14 13.00 -11.60 -8.57
CA THR A 14 12.42 -10.50 -7.81
C THR A 14 10.91 -10.67 -7.87
N MET A 15 10.33 -11.03 -6.72
CA MET A 15 8.89 -11.08 -6.58
C MET A 15 8.38 -9.67 -6.88
N LEU A 16 7.21 -9.51 -7.50
CA LEU A 16 6.59 -8.21 -7.75
C LEU A 16 5.11 -8.33 -7.43
N ILE A 17 4.52 -7.32 -6.78
CA ILE A 17 3.09 -7.39 -6.44
C ILE A 17 2.26 -7.29 -7.70
N VAL A 18 2.62 -6.35 -8.57
CA VAL A 18 2.11 -6.24 -9.94
C VAL A 18 3.34 -6.06 -10.84
N ASP A 19 3.59 -7.03 -11.72
CA ASP A 19 4.80 -7.05 -12.56
C ASP A 19 4.90 -5.74 -13.37
N GLY A 20 6.06 -5.08 -13.31
CA GLY A 20 6.30 -3.79 -13.98
C GLY A 20 5.56 -2.57 -13.42
N LEU A 21 4.72 -2.69 -12.38
CA LEU A 21 3.96 -1.57 -11.81
C LEU A 21 4.24 -1.33 -10.32
N ILE A 22 4.21 -2.39 -9.50
CA ILE A 22 4.45 -2.29 -8.05
C ILE A 22 5.66 -3.14 -7.69
N LEU A 23 6.79 -2.44 -7.54
CA LEU A 23 8.06 -3.02 -7.16
C LEU A 23 8.16 -3.21 -5.65
N TYR A 24 9.08 -4.05 -5.20
CA TYR A 24 9.44 -4.10 -3.78
C TYR A 24 10.08 -2.79 -3.34
N GLY A 25 9.74 -2.35 -2.13
CA GLY A 25 10.21 -1.09 -1.55
C GLY A 25 9.11 -0.03 -1.55
N VAL A 26 9.49 1.22 -1.77
CA VAL A 26 8.58 2.37 -1.67
C VAL A 26 8.19 2.83 -3.07
N ASN A 27 6.88 2.80 -3.35
CA ASN A 27 6.31 3.32 -4.58
C ASN A 27 5.45 4.55 -4.25
N VAL A 28 5.47 5.56 -5.13
CA VAL A 28 4.68 6.79 -4.94
C VAL A 28 3.75 6.96 -6.13
N LEU A 29 2.45 6.86 -5.88
CA LEU A 29 1.42 7.24 -6.85
C LEU A 29 1.06 8.71 -6.68
N SER A 30 1.37 9.53 -7.70
CA SER A 30 1.08 10.97 -7.71
C SER A 30 0.13 11.35 -8.84
N GLY A 31 -0.60 12.44 -8.66
CA GLY A 31 -1.57 12.94 -9.62
C GLY A 31 -2.47 14.01 -9.01
N ALA A 32 -3.19 14.75 -9.86
CA ALA A 32 -4.07 15.83 -9.44
C ALA A 32 -5.11 15.39 -8.39
N ALA A 33 -5.58 16.33 -7.58
CA ALA A 33 -6.66 16.06 -6.64
C ALA A 33 -7.89 15.52 -7.40
N LYS A 34 -8.54 14.51 -6.83
CA LYS A 34 -9.77 13.89 -7.37
C LYS A 34 -9.65 13.23 -8.77
N ILE A 35 -8.45 13.04 -9.30
CA ILE A 35 -8.23 12.35 -10.59
C ILE A 35 -8.51 10.84 -10.55
N GLY A 36 -8.75 10.27 -9.36
CA GLY A 36 -9.07 8.85 -9.20
C GLY A 36 -7.96 7.98 -8.59
N LYS A 37 -6.93 8.56 -7.95
CA LYS A 37 -5.85 7.80 -7.29
C LYS A 37 -6.38 6.78 -6.27
N SER A 38 -7.24 7.20 -5.35
CA SER A 38 -7.82 6.33 -4.33
C SER A 38 -8.71 5.24 -4.94
N TRP A 39 -9.39 5.54 -6.06
CA TRP A 39 -10.16 4.54 -6.80
C TRP A 39 -9.26 3.51 -7.47
N LEU A 40 -8.15 3.96 -8.07
CA LEU A 40 -7.15 3.07 -8.66
C LEU A 40 -6.52 2.15 -7.60
N MET A 41 -6.13 2.71 -6.46
CA MET A 41 -5.53 1.93 -5.37
C MET A 41 -6.51 0.94 -4.76
N LEU A 42 -7.77 1.35 -4.54
CA LEU A 42 -8.83 0.46 -4.08
C LEU A 42 -9.08 -0.68 -5.09
N TRP A 43 -9.24 -0.37 -6.38
CA TRP A 43 -9.42 -1.41 -7.39
C TRP A 43 -8.24 -2.38 -7.45
N LEU A 44 -7.01 -1.86 -7.35
CA LEU A 44 -5.79 -2.66 -7.41
C LEU A 44 -5.64 -3.55 -6.16
N GLU A 45 -6.01 -3.06 -4.98
CA GLU A 45 -6.13 -3.87 -3.75
C GLU A 45 -7.05 -5.08 -3.97
N LEU A 46 -8.17 -4.88 -4.68
CA LEU A 46 -9.10 -5.97 -4.97
C LEU A 46 -8.51 -7.00 -5.95
N GLN A 47 -7.79 -6.55 -6.97
CA GLN A 47 -7.12 -7.47 -7.89
C GLN A 47 -6.07 -8.30 -7.16
N VAL A 48 -5.21 -7.65 -6.38
CA VAL A 48 -4.11 -8.30 -5.65
C VAL A 48 -4.63 -9.25 -4.57
N SER A 49 -5.60 -8.85 -3.74
CA SER A 49 -6.14 -9.72 -2.68
C SER A 49 -6.83 -10.98 -3.21
N GLN A 50 -7.41 -10.90 -4.41
CA GLN A 50 -8.05 -12.03 -5.09
C GLN A 50 -7.09 -12.82 -5.99
N GLY A 51 -5.90 -12.30 -6.28
CA GLY A 51 -4.96 -12.88 -7.25
C GLY A 51 -5.43 -12.77 -8.70
N LEU A 52 -6.25 -11.76 -9.02
CA LEU A 52 -6.71 -11.45 -10.36
C LEU A 52 -5.71 -10.54 -11.09
N THR A 53 -5.67 -10.61 -12.42
CA THR A 53 -4.75 -9.80 -13.21
C THR A 53 -5.13 -8.31 -13.21
N ALA A 54 -4.16 -7.43 -13.00
CA ALA A 54 -4.35 -5.99 -13.19
C ALA A 54 -4.00 -5.62 -14.64
N TRP A 55 -4.99 -5.24 -15.46
CA TRP A 55 -4.79 -4.92 -16.90
C TRP A 55 -4.08 -6.03 -17.71
N GLY A 56 -4.38 -7.29 -17.40
CA GLY A 56 -3.72 -8.45 -18.03
C GLY A 56 -2.32 -8.75 -17.48
N ILE A 57 -1.83 -7.96 -16.52
CA ILE A 57 -0.59 -8.19 -15.81
C ILE A 57 -0.85 -9.14 -14.62
N PRO A 58 -0.09 -10.24 -14.47
CA PRO A 58 -0.20 -11.11 -13.31
C PRO A 58 0.09 -10.35 -12.01
N THR A 59 -0.76 -10.59 -11.00
CA THR A 59 -0.53 -10.08 -9.64
C THR A 59 -0.13 -11.19 -8.70
N MET A 60 0.71 -10.89 -7.73
CA MET A 60 0.94 -11.80 -6.60
C MET A 60 -0.21 -11.67 -5.61
N ARG A 61 -0.91 -12.78 -5.35
CA ARG A 61 -1.90 -12.81 -4.28
C ARG A 61 -1.23 -12.66 -2.91
N CYS A 62 -1.63 -11.65 -2.15
CA CYS A 62 -1.17 -11.42 -0.78
C CYS A 62 -2.22 -10.66 0.03
N ASP A 63 -2.05 -10.66 1.34
CA ASP A 63 -2.84 -9.77 2.21
C ASP A 63 -2.29 -8.34 2.11
N ILE A 64 -3.16 -7.38 2.36
CA ILE A 64 -2.90 -5.95 2.13
C ILE A 64 -3.35 -5.19 3.36
N LEU A 65 -2.53 -4.23 3.81
CA LEU A 65 -2.92 -3.25 4.81
C LEU A 65 -3.12 -1.90 4.12
N TYR A 66 -4.33 -1.35 4.20
CA TYR A 66 -4.65 -0.06 3.59
C TYR A 66 -5.10 0.96 4.66
N PHE A 67 -4.30 2.02 4.82
CA PHE A 67 -4.63 3.23 5.55
C PHE A 67 -5.44 4.23 4.68
N TYR A 68 -6.75 4.27 4.90
CA TYR A 68 -7.71 5.17 4.24
C TYR A 68 -7.89 6.49 5.02
N LEU A 69 -6.88 7.34 5.01
CA LEU A 69 -6.76 8.49 5.92
C LEU A 69 -7.56 9.73 5.49
N GLU A 70 -8.07 9.75 4.26
CA GLU A 70 -8.95 10.81 3.75
C GLU A 70 -10.42 10.41 3.65
N ASP A 71 -10.74 9.13 3.91
CA ASP A 71 -12.08 8.59 3.75
C ASP A 71 -12.74 8.22 5.08
N THR A 72 -14.07 8.17 5.07
CA THR A 72 -14.85 7.64 6.18
C THR A 72 -15.20 6.18 5.91
N LEU A 73 -15.48 5.40 6.97
CA LEU A 73 -15.94 4.01 6.82
C LEU A 73 -17.17 3.89 5.91
N LYS A 74 -18.10 4.85 5.95
CA LYS A 74 -19.24 4.89 5.05
C LYS A 74 -18.80 5.02 3.59
N ARG A 75 -17.89 5.95 3.29
CA ARG A 75 -17.40 6.17 1.91
C ARG A 75 -16.59 4.98 1.40
N ILE A 76 -15.82 4.32 2.27
CA ILE A 76 -15.09 3.09 1.92
C ILE A 76 -16.09 1.97 1.59
N LYS A 77 -17.09 1.79 2.45
CA LYS A 77 -18.17 0.81 2.24
C LYS A 77 -18.86 1.04 0.90
N ASP A 78 -19.32 2.26 0.63
CA ASP A 78 -20.03 2.59 -0.61
C ASP A 78 -19.18 2.28 -1.86
N ARG A 79 -17.88 2.62 -1.84
CA ARG A 79 -16.98 2.30 -2.95
C ARG A 79 -16.71 0.80 -3.11
N LEU A 80 -16.62 0.06 -2.00
CA LEU A 80 -16.46 -1.39 -2.06
C LEU A 80 -17.68 -2.04 -2.73
N PHE A 81 -18.90 -1.57 -2.40
CA PHE A 81 -20.11 -2.00 -3.09
C PHE A 81 -20.09 -1.65 -4.58
N ASP A 82 -19.64 -0.45 -4.96
CA ASP A 82 -19.56 -0.07 -6.37
C ASP A 82 -18.59 -0.95 -7.19
N LEU A 83 -17.57 -1.54 -6.54
CA LEU A 83 -16.55 -2.35 -7.19
C LEU A 83 -16.82 -3.85 -7.14
N THR A 84 -17.75 -4.31 -6.30
CA THR A 84 -17.97 -5.75 -6.11
C THR A 84 -19.24 -6.10 -5.37
N ASP A 85 -19.62 -7.37 -5.51
CA ASP A 85 -20.60 -8.03 -4.63
C ASP A 85 -19.97 -9.12 -3.74
N ASP A 86 -18.65 -9.32 -3.80
CA ASP A 86 -17.97 -10.40 -3.08
C ASP A 86 -17.52 -9.97 -1.67
N SER A 87 -18.00 -10.71 -0.67
CA SER A 87 -17.71 -10.50 0.76
C SER A 87 -16.47 -11.24 1.26
N THR A 88 -15.88 -12.13 0.47
CA THR A 88 -14.77 -12.99 0.89
C THR A 88 -13.42 -12.38 0.54
N ARG A 89 -12.93 -11.47 1.38
CA ARG A 89 -11.72 -10.70 1.04
C ARG A 89 -10.72 -10.63 2.19
N SER A 90 -9.47 -10.94 1.89
CA SER A 90 -8.34 -10.89 2.83
C SER A 90 -7.55 -9.58 2.67
N PHE A 91 -8.18 -8.46 2.99
CA PHE A 91 -7.48 -7.18 3.14
C PHE A 91 -7.91 -6.51 4.44
N HIS A 92 -6.97 -5.79 5.03
CA HIS A 92 -7.12 -5.10 6.30
C HIS A 92 -7.14 -3.61 6.06
N LEU A 93 -8.11 -2.93 6.65
CA LEU A 93 -8.27 -1.49 6.51
C LEU A 93 -8.20 -0.79 7.85
N THR A 94 -7.68 0.42 7.84
CA THR A 94 -7.80 1.37 8.95
C THR A 94 -8.04 2.76 8.39
N VAL A 95 -8.74 3.59 9.17
CA VAL A 95 -9.02 5.00 8.85
C VAL A 95 -8.18 5.96 9.71
N THR A 96 -7.37 5.42 10.61
CA THR A 96 -6.52 6.18 11.53
C THR A 96 -5.17 5.49 11.66
N CYS A 97 -4.12 6.29 11.88
CA CYS A 97 -2.78 5.80 12.19
C CYS A 97 -1.97 6.89 12.89
N GLY A 98 -0.81 6.50 13.43
CA GLY A 98 0.23 7.42 13.86
C GLY A 98 0.83 8.23 12.70
N LEU A 99 1.81 9.08 13.03
CA LEU A 99 2.58 9.83 12.05
C LEU A 99 3.93 9.14 11.77
N ILE A 100 4.55 9.50 10.66
CA ILE A 100 5.94 9.14 10.38
C ILE A 100 6.82 9.72 11.49
N GLY A 101 7.61 8.86 12.14
CA GLY A 101 8.43 9.22 13.29
C GLY A 101 7.67 9.31 14.61
N ASN A 102 6.37 8.99 14.63
CA ASN A 102 5.54 9.00 15.82
C ASN A 102 4.36 8.00 15.70
N GLY A 103 4.64 6.70 15.87
CA GLY A 103 3.62 5.64 15.96
C GLY A 103 3.41 4.84 14.67
N LEU A 104 3.47 5.45 13.49
CA LEU A 104 3.12 4.74 12.24
C LEU A 104 4.05 3.54 11.96
N GLY A 105 5.34 3.69 12.26
CA GLY A 105 6.32 2.63 12.06
C GLY A 105 6.04 1.43 12.95
N GLU A 106 5.80 1.66 14.25
CA GLU A 106 5.47 0.60 15.19
C GLU A 106 4.13 -0.07 14.83
N GLU A 107 3.12 0.70 14.44
CA GLU A 107 1.82 0.17 14.00
C GLU A 107 1.96 -0.78 12.80
N ILE A 108 2.73 -0.40 11.78
CA ILE A 108 2.97 -1.25 10.61
C ILE A 108 3.73 -2.52 11.03
N ILE A 109 4.79 -2.39 11.85
CA ILE A 109 5.59 -3.55 12.28
C ILE A 109 4.73 -4.54 13.05
N ASN A 110 4.01 -4.08 14.07
CA ASN A 110 3.14 -4.93 14.89
C ASN A 110 2.07 -5.62 14.03
N PHE A 111 1.47 -4.88 13.09
CA PHE A 111 0.51 -5.46 12.17
C PHE A 111 1.12 -6.56 11.28
N LEU A 112 2.34 -6.34 10.77
CA LEU A 112 3.02 -7.34 9.93
C LEU A 112 3.45 -8.58 10.73
N GLU A 113 3.67 -8.46 12.04
CA GLU A 113 3.89 -9.59 12.95
C GLU A 113 2.61 -10.42 13.12
N ASP A 114 1.46 -9.76 13.31
CA ASP A 114 0.16 -10.41 13.45
C ASP A 114 -0.33 -11.04 12.12
N PHE A 115 -0.01 -10.40 10.99
CA PHE A 115 -0.47 -10.79 9.65
C PHE A 115 0.71 -10.98 8.67
N PRO A 116 1.52 -12.04 8.81
CA PRO A 116 2.79 -12.23 8.07
C PRO A 116 2.62 -12.48 6.56
N LYS A 117 1.39 -12.75 6.11
CA LYS A 117 1.00 -12.87 4.70
C LYS A 117 0.82 -11.51 4.02
N THR A 118 0.84 -10.42 4.78
CA THR A 118 0.77 -9.07 4.23
C THR A 118 2.04 -8.75 3.47
N LYS A 119 1.92 -8.42 2.18
CA LYS A 119 3.06 -8.05 1.32
C LYS A 119 2.93 -6.66 0.70
N LEU A 120 1.79 -6.01 0.87
CA LEU A 120 1.55 -4.65 0.39
C LEU A 120 0.95 -3.81 1.51
N VAL A 121 1.52 -2.62 1.73
CA VAL A 121 0.99 -1.60 2.62
C VAL A 121 0.72 -0.34 1.81
N ILE A 122 -0.50 0.18 1.88
CA ILE A 122 -0.96 1.36 1.14
C ILE A 122 -1.28 2.47 2.13
N ILE A 123 -0.72 3.67 1.90
CA ILE A 123 -1.01 4.87 2.68
C ILE A 123 -1.66 5.90 1.75
N ASP A 124 -2.96 6.14 1.93
CA ASP A 124 -3.72 7.13 1.16
C ASP A 124 -4.31 8.19 2.10
N THR A 125 -3.70 9.36 2.28
CA THR A 125 -2.61 9.93 1.48
C THR A 125 -1.35 10.17 2.31
N LEU A 126 -0.18 10.22 1.64
CA LEU A 126 1.10 10.52 2.29
C LEU A 126 1.10 11.83 3.11
N PRO A 127 0.48 12.95 2.65
CA PRO A 127 0.36 14.16 3.46
C PRO A 127 -0.30 13.98 4.83
N LYS A 128 -1.17 12.97 5.02
CA LYS A 128 -1.85 12.72 6.29
C LYS A 128 -0.96 12.10 7.36
N VAL A 129 0.10 11.40 6.95
CA VAL A 129 1.04 10.74 7.88
C VAL A 129 2.31 11.54 8.12
N ARG A 130 2.54 12.61 7.36
CA ARG A 130 3.71 13.46 7.55
C ARG A 130 3.50 14.38 8.74
N ASP A 131 4.53 14.53 9.57
CA ASP A 131 4.54 15.60 10.56
C ASP A 131 4.44 16.95 9.85
N SER A 132 3.49 17.78 10.29
CA SER A 132 3.28 19.13 9.76
C SER A 132 4.42 20.08 10.13
N LYS A 133 5.36 19.68 10.99
CA LYS A 133 6.53 20.48 11.42
C LYS A 133 7.67 20.58 10.40
N GLY A 134 7.36 20.45 9.11
CA GLY A 134 8.26 20.85 8.01
C GLY A 134 8.27 22.36 7.73
N SER A 135 7.40 23.15 8.36
CA SER A 135 7.38 24.61 8.27
C SER A 135 8.16 25.27 9.42
N VAL A 136 9.47 25.03 9.49
CA VAL A 136 10.37 25.94 10.21
C VAL A 136 10.93 26.93 9.18
N GLY A 137 10.20 28.02 8.99
CA GLY A 137 10.55 29.08 8.04
C GLY A 137 9.88 30.39 8.43
N LYS A 138 10.64 31.21 9.17
CA LYS A 138 10.39 32.62 9.53
C LYS A 138 9.32 32.91 10.59
N ALA A 139 9.72 32.77 11.87
CA ALA A 139 9.32 33.74 12.89
C ALA A 139 10.51 34.69 13.08
N GLY A 140 10.34 35.92 12.57
CA GLY A 140 11.34 36.98 12.64
C GLY A 140 10.67 38.30 12.35
N MET A 141 10.01 38.85 13.37
CA MET A 141 9.80 40.26 13.66
C MET A 141 9.61 40.39 15.16
#